data_AF-A0A2V7DKV8-F1
#
_entry.id   AF-A0A2V7DKV8-F1
#
_cell.length_a   1.000
_cell.length_b   1.000
_cell.length_c   1.000
_cell.angle_alpha   90.00
_cell.angle_beta   90.00
_cell.angle_gamma   90.00
#
_symmetry.space_group_name_H-M   'P 1'
#
loop_
_entity.id
_entity.type
_entity.pdbx_description
1 polymer ?
#
loop_
_entity_poly.entity_id
_entity_poly.type
_entity_poly.pdbx_seq_one_letter_code
_entity_poly.pdbx_strand_id
1 'polypeptide(L)' 'MTPDPGKLLEEALKLSPEARAALAASLLESLDDEVDEGAEATWAKEIARRIHELDSGAVTPIPWPEARRRILER' A
#
# COMPACT_ATOMS: atom_id res chain seq x y z
N MET A 1 -18.94 25.75 -6.57
CA MET A 1 -17.66 26.14 -7.19
C MET A 1 -16.68 25.01 -6.96
N THR A 2 -16.02 24.54 -8.02
CA THR A 2 -14.98 23.52 -7.91
C THR A 2 -13.67 24.23 -7.53
N PRO A 3 -12.96 23.79 -6.48
CA PRO A 3 -11.63 24.33 -6.17
C PRO A 3 -10.68 24.13 -7.36
N ASP A 4 -9.81 25.10 -7.61
CA ASP A 4 -8.73 25.00 -8.61
C ASP A 4 -7.56 24.20 -8.00
N PRO A 5 -7.22 22.99 -8.52
CA PRO A 5 -6.15 22.18 -7.97
C PRO A 5 -4.79 22.87 -7.96
N GLY A 6 -4.53 23.76 -8.94
CA GLY A 6 -3.26 24.51 -9.02
C GLY A 6 -3.10 25.46 -7.84
N LYS A 7 -4.16 26.20 -7.50
CA LYS A 7 -4.17 27.10 -6.34
C LYS A 7 -4.04 26.35 -5.02
N LEU A 8 -4.70 25.19 -4.89
CA LEU A 8 -4.57 24.36 -3.69
C LEU A 8 -3.15 23.83 -3.52
N LEU A 9 -2.50 23.40 -4.60
CA LEU A 9 -1.11 22.96 -4.58
C LEU A 9 -0.16 24.10 -4.18
N GLU A 10 -0.34 25.29 -4.76
CA GLU A 10 0.47 26.48 -4.42
C GLU A 10 0.39 26.82 -2.92
N GLU A 11 -0.80 26.79 -2.32
CA GLU A 11 -0.95 27.02 -0.88
C GLU A 11 -0.39 25.87 -0.03
N ALA A 12 -0.61 24.62 -0.44
CA ALA A 12 -0.06 23.45 0.25
C ALA A 12 1.47 23.48 0.29
N LEU A 13 2.12 23.91 -0.79
CA LEU A 13 3.59 23.99 -0.85
C LEU A 13 4.19 25.02 0.12
N LYS A 14 3.40 26.00 0.60
CA LYS A 14 3.83 26.98 1.61
C LYS A 14 3.84 26.43 3.04
N LEU A 15 3.20 25.29 3.28
CA LEU A 15 3.17 24.63 4.59
C LEU A 15 4.54 24.08 4.98
N SER A 16 4.75 23.81 6.28
CA SER A 16 5.94 23.09 6.74
C SER A 16 5.98 21.66 6.14
N PRO A 17 7.17 21.02 6.05
CA PRO A 17 7.28 19.64 5.57
C PRO A 17 6.32 18.67 6.28
N GLU A 18 6.15 18.81 7.59
CA GLU A 18 5.29 17.95 8.42
C GLU A 18 3.82 18.16 8.09
N ALA A 19 3.40 19.43 7.97
CA ALA A 19 2.02 19.77 7.61
C ALA A 19 1.67 19.33 6.17
N ARG A 20 2.62 19.40 5.23
CA ARG A 20 2.44 18.84 3.89
C ARG A 20 2.32 17.33 3.91
N ALA A 21 3.14 16.63 4.70
CA ALA A 21 3.06 15.18 4.83
C ALA A 21 1.71 14.75 5.41
N ALA A 22 1.22 15.45 6.44
CA ALA A 22 -0.11 15.19 7.01
C ALA A 22 -1.23 15.42 5.98
N LEU A 23 -1.19 16.54 5.25
CA LEU A 23 -2.17 16.82 4.19
C LEU A 23 -2.15 15.77 3.07
N ALA A 24 -0.96 15.37 2.62
CA ALA A 24 -0.81 14.33 1.61
C ALA A 24 -1.35 12.98 2.10
N ALA A 25 -1.09 12.61 3.36
CA ALA A 25 -1.63 11.38 3.94
C ALA A 25 -3.16 11.39 3.98
N SER A 26 -3.78 12.49 4.42
CA SER A 26 -5.25 12.60 4.44
C SER A 26 -5.87 12.60 3.04
N LEU A 27 -5.20 13.20 2.05
CA LEU A 27 -5.65 13.14 0.66
C LEU A 27 -5.57 11.72 0.11
N LEU A 28 -4.49 10.98 0.41
CA LEU A 28 -4.36 9.58 0.02
C LEU A 28 -5.42 8.70 0.69
N GLU A 29 -5.65 8.87 1.99
CA GLU A 29 -6.69 8.16 2.73
C GLU A 29 -8.09 8.42 2.17
N SER A 30 -8.37 9.64 1.70
CA SER A 30 -9.64 9.95 1.03
C SER A 30 -9.82 9.27 -0.34
N LEU A 31 -8.77 8.68 -0.91
CA LEU A 31 -8.87 7.89 -2.14
C LEU A 31 -9.15 6.40 -1.85
N ASP A 32 -9.00 5.96 -0.60
CA ASP A 32 -9.28 4.58 -0.17
C ASP A 32 -10.79 4.32 0.06
N ASP A 33 -11.67 5.14 -0.54
CA ASP A 33 -13.13 5.08 -0.38
C ASP A 33 -13.76 3.80 -0.97
N GLU A 34 -13.08 3.12 -1.92
CA GLU A 34 -13.56 1.86 -2.48
C GLU A 34 -12.97 0.67 -1.72
N VAL A 35 -13.71 0.19 -0.72
CA VAL A 35 -13.48 -1.14 -0.16
C VAL A 35 -13.83 -2.17 -1.23
N ASP A 36 -12.82 -2.83 -1.82
CA ASP A 36 -13.05 -4.03 -2.61
C ASP A 36 -13.59 -5.12 -1.68
N GLU A 37 -14.91 -5.33 -1.70
CA GLU A 37 -15.60 -6.36 -0.91
C GLU A 37 -15.04 -7.77 -1.18
N GLY A 38 -14.42 -7.98 -2.35
CA GLY A 38 -13.76 -9.23 -2.74
C GLY A 38 -12.31 -9.36 -2.28
N ALA A 39 -11.70 -8.30 -1.73
CA ALA A 39 -10.28 -8.29 -1.36
C ALA A 39 -9.98 -9.36 -0.30
N GLU A 40 -10.80 -9.45 0.74
CA GLU A 40 -10.62 -10.44 1.82
C GLU A 40 -10.74 -11.87 1.30
N ALA A 41 -11.76 -12.14 0.47
CA ALA A 41 -11.96 -13.45 -0.14
C ALA A 41 -10.82 -13.83 -1.09
N THR A 42 -10.27 -12.86 -1.81
CA THR A 42 -9.14 -13.05 -2.73
C THR A 42 -7.84 -13.30 -1.95
N TRP A 43 -7.61 -12.56 -0.87
CA TRP A 43 -6.50 -12.78 0.05
C TRP A 43 -6.55 -14.15 0.72
N ALA A 44 -7.72 -14.57 1.20
CA ALA A 44 -7.90 -15.89 1.80
C ALA A 44 -7.56 -17.02 0.82
N LYS A 45 -7.99 -16.89 -0.45
CA LYS A 45 -7.65 -17.84 -1.52
C LYS A 45 -6.14 -17.87 -1.78
N GLU A 46 -5.50 -16.71 -1.85
CA GLU A 46 -4.06 -16.61 -2.09
C GLU A 46 -3.23 -17.20 -0.95
N ILE A 47 -3.61 -16.95 0.31
CA ILE A 47 -2.98 -17.53 1.49
C ILE A 47 -3.09 -19.06 1.45
N ALA A 48 -4.29 -19.58 1.21
CA ALA A 48 -4.52 -21.03 1.13
C ALA A 48 -3.67 -21.66 0.01
N ARG A 49 -3.60 -21.02 -1.17
CA ARG A 49 -2.75 -21.46 -2.27
C ARG A 49 -1.27 -21.52 -1.87
N ARG A 50 -0.74 -20.45 -1.24
CA ARG A 50 0.68 -20.39 -0.83
C ARG A 50 1.03 -21.40 0.24
N ILE A 51 0.14 -21.65 1.20
CA ILE A 51 0.31 -22.70 2.20
C ILE A 51 0.42 -24.06 1.50
N HIS A 52 -0.50 -24.36 0.58
CA HIS A 52 -0.47 -25.62 -0.17
C HIS A 52 0.82 -25.78 -0.99
N GLU A 53 1.32 -24.73 -1.63
CA GLU A 53 2.58 -24.75 -2.38
C GLU A 53 3.80 -25.04 -1.49
N LEU A 54 3.80 -24.50 -0.26
CA LEU A 54 4.84 -24.78 0.73
C LEU A 54 4.75 -26.23 1.21
N ASP A 55 3.56 -26.68 1.61
CA ASP A 55 3.33 -28.02 2.16
C ASP A 55 3.60 -29.13 1.13
N SER A 56 3.27 -28.88 -0.14
CA SER A 56 3.53 -29.81 -1.25
C SER A 56 4.98 -29.79 -1.75
N GLY A 57 5.79 -28.82 -1.32
CA GLY A 57 7.14 -28.61 -1.84
C GLY A 57 7.18 -28.10 -3.29
N ALA A 58 6.06 -27.60 -3.82
CA ALA A 58 5.99 -27.00 -5.15
C ALA A 58 6.87 -25.74 -5.27
N VAL A 59 7.20 -25.12 -4.14
CA VAL A 59 8.12 -23.98 -4.05
C VAL A 59 9.24 -24.26 -3.06
N THR A 60 10.43 -23.71 -3.33
CA THR A 60 11.54 -23.72 -2.37
C THR A 60 11.57 -22.38 -1.61
N PRO A 61 11.28 -22.37 -0.30
CA PRO A 61 11.33 -21.15 0.48
C PRO A 61 12.76 -20.64 0.65
N ILE A 62 12.90 -19.33 0.81
CA ILE A 62 14.18 -18.69 1.18
C ILE A 62 14.16 -18.31 2.66
N PRO A 63 15.32 -18.26 3.34
CA PRO A 63 15.40 -17.77 4.70
C PRO A 63 14.88 -16.33 4.83
N TRP A 64 14.19 -16.03 5.93
CA TRP A 64 13.65 -14.68 6.20
C TRP A 64 14.68 -13.55 6.07
N PRO A 65 15.95 -13.67 6.54
CA PRO A 65 16.94 -12.61 6.35
C PRO A 65 17.16 -12.23 4.87
N GLU A 66 17.16 -13.21 3.98
CA GLU A 66 17.31 -12.99 2.53
C GLU A 66 16.03 -12.37 1.94
N ALA A 67 14.85 -12.83 2.35
CA ALA A 67 13.58 -12.22 1.92
C ALA A 67 13.48 -10.75 2.36
N ARG A 68 13.77 -10.46 3.62
CA ARG A 68 13.74 -9.12 4.20
C ARG A 68 14.69 -8.17 3.46
N ARG A 69 15.90 -8.64 3.15
CA ARG A 69 16.87 -7.87 2.37
C ARG A 69 16.29 -7.44 1.02
N ARG A 70 15.70 -8.37 0.25
CA ARG A 70 15.09 -8.06 -1.06
C ARG A 70 13.88 -7.12 -1.00
N ILE A 71 13.10 -7.17 0.08
CA ILE A 71 11.91 -6.30 0.26
C ILE A 71 12.34 -4.86 0.54
N LEU A 72 13.38 -4.67 1.35
CA LEU A 72 13.81 -3.36 1.84
C LEU A 72 14.90 -2.69 0.97
N GLU A 73 15.51 -3.42 0.04
CA GLU A 73 16.47 -2.88 -0.95
C GLU A 73 15.78 -2.28 -2.19
N ARG A 74 14.44 -2.16 -2.20
CA ARG A 74 13.69 -1.39 -3.19
C ARG A 74 13.56 0.07 -2.77
#